data_AF-K2ME09-F1
#
_entry.id   AF-K2ME09-F1
#
_cell.length_a   1.000
_cell.length_b   1.000
_cell.length_c   1.000
_cell.angle_alpha   90.00
_cell.angle_beta   90.00
_cell.angle_gamma   90.00
#
_symmetry.space_group_name_H-M   'P 1'
#
loop_
_entity.id
_entity.type
_entity.pdbx_description
1 polymer ?
#
loop_
_entity_poly.entity_id
_entity_poly.type
_entity_poly.pdbx_seq_one_letter_code
_entity_poly.pdbx_strand_id
1 'polypeptide(L)'
;MCAGHVPTDGLVGFLSGNFSKNTWSDEYLGVNATVHGEVTRVPNGWTFKGPKAGAEWPVGDMGQTVPYYFANNEFTLVATVSIHEVPTKEDSIPLMGVRMNDTSSTVLFGLSYTHDKKWKAIWENSGNVDDSVQWKPNETYQVVLQMDSDKWTVLVDQEKIHHTEYNEDLFDSYRISHFYIGGDSKDKSATGGHVTVTNVMLYNEKLSDGVLD
;
A
#
# COMPACT_ATOMS: atom_id res chain seq x y z
N MET A 1 -31.61 -3.05 2.81
CA MET A 1 -30.86 -2.37 3.89
C MET A 1 -29.44 -2.21 3.39
N CYS A 2 -28.84 -1.03 3.51
CA CYS A 2 -27.41 -0.83 3.22
C CYS A 2 -26.58 -1.37 4.39
N ALA A 3 -25.40 -1.92 4.11
CA ALA A 3 -24.54 -2.57 5.12
C ALA A 3 -23.91 -1.58 6.12
N GLY A 4 -23.80 -0.30 5.76
CA GLY A 4 -23.19 0.73 6.59
C GLY A 4 -22.92 1.98 5.76
N HIS A 5 -22.31 2.99 6.36
CA HIS A 5 -21.72 4.10 5.63
C HIS A 5 -20.22 3.85 5.48
N VAL A 6 -19.63 4.32 4.37
CA VAL A 6 -18.17 4.34 4.24
C VAL A 6 -17.62 5.26 5.34
N PRO A 7 -16.62 4.83 6.12
CA PRO A 7 -16.08 5.64 7.21
C PRO A 7 -15.44 6.90 6.64
N THR A 8 -15.86 8.06 7.13
CA THR A 8 -15.25 9.34 6.75
C THR A 8 -14.50 10.00 7.90
N ASP A 9 -14.77 9.53 9.13
CA ASP A 9 -14.00 9.94 10.29
C ASP A 9 -12.56 9.43 10.12
N GLY A 10 -11.60 10.32 10.41
CA GLY A 10 -10.17 10.05 10.23
C GLY A 10 -9.67 10.00 8.79
N LEU A 11 -10.53 10.05 7.76
CA LEU A 11 -10.12 10.07 6.35
C LEU A 11 -9.46 11.40 5.98
N VAL A 12 -8.18 11.36 5.62
CA VAL A 12 -7.34 12.56 5.42
C VAL A 12 -6.72 12.65 4.02
N GLY A 13 -6.76 11.58 3.24
CA GLY A 13 -6.31 11.59 1.86
C GLY A 13 -7.06 10.57 1.02
N PHE A 14 -7.32 10.91 -0.24
CA PHE A 14 -8.02 10.02 -1.17
C PHE A 14 -7.49 10.18 -2.60
N LEU A 15 -6.90 9.12 -3.16
CA LEU A 15 -6.48 9.07 -4.56
C LEU A 15 -7.53 8.30 -5.37
N SER A 16 -8.23 9.01 -6.27
CA SER A 16 -9.28 8.40 -7.09
C SER A 16 -9.26 8.88 -8.55
N GLY A 17 -10.23 9.68 -8.98
CA GLY A 17 -10.45 10.02 -10.39
C GLY A 17 -9.71 11.25 -10.91
N ASN A 18 -9.03 12.00 -10.02
CA ASN A 18 -8.33 13.21 -10.39
C ASN A 18 -6.86 12.96 -10.76
N PHE A 19 -6.45 13.44 -11.94
CA PHE A 19 -5.13 13.16 -12.51
C PHE A 19 -4.52 14.39 -13.19
N SER A 20 -3.22 14.62 -12.97
CA SER A 20 -2.46 15.66 -13.68
C SER A 20 -1.11 15.10 -14.15
N LYS A 21 -0.91 14.96 -15.46
CA LYS A 21 0.30 14.31 -16.03
C LYS A 21 0.60 12.97 -15.34
N ASN A 22 1.73 12.89 -14.62
CA ASN A 22 2.20 11.73 -13.85
C ASN A 22 1.91 11.90 -12.34
N THR A 23 0.87 12.65 -12.00
CA THR A 23 0.44 12.90 -10.63
C THR A 23 -0.95 12.31 -10.46
N TRP A 24 -1.11 11.51 -9.41
CA TRP A 24 -2.40 11.07 -8.91
C TRP A 24 -2.82 12.06 -7.84
N SER A 25 -3.84 12.85 -8.15
CA SER A 25 -4.23 13.97 -7.31
C SER A 25 -5.06 13.50 -6.13
N ASP A 26 -4.76 14.04 -4.96
CA ASP A 26 -5.57 13.85 -3.77
C ASP A 26 -6.85 14.68 -3.89
N GLU A 27 -7.99 14.00 -3.77
CA GLU A 27 -9.33 14.59 -3.86
C GLU A 27 -9.58 15.59 -2.72
N TYR A 28 -8.85 15.46 -1.61
CA TYR A 28 -8.90 16.41 -0.48
C TYR A 28 -7.95 17.61 -0.64
N LEU A 29 -7.31 17.74 -1.81
CA LEU A 29 -6.33 18.80 -2.11
C LEU A 29 -5.12 18.80 -1.17
N GLY A 30 -4.84 17.66 -0.52
CA GLY A 30 -3.68 17.46 0.33
C GLY A 30 -2.45 17.09 -0.49
N VAL A 31 -1.84 15.96 -0.16
CA VAL A 31 -0.58 15.54 -0.75
C VAL A 31 -0.87 14.64 -1.95
N ASN A 32 -0.35 14.97 -3.13
CA ASN A 32 -0.51 14.12 -4.31
C ASN A 32 0.52 12.99 -4.34
N ALA A 33 0.18 11.88 -4.99
CA ALA A 33 1.14 10.82 -5.29
C ALA A 33 1.82 11.03 -6.65
N THR A 34 3.08 10.59 -6.75
CA THR A 34 3.85 10.60 -8.00
C THR A 34 3.78 9.23 -8.66
N VAL A 35 3.32 9.18 -9.90
CA VAL A 35 3.17 7.97 -10.70
C VAL A 35 4.37 7.81 -11.63
N HIS A 36 4.90 6.60 -11.76
CA HIS A 36 6.08 6.30 -12.56
C HIS A 36 5.97 4.96 -13.30
N GLY A 37 6.84 4.77 -14.30
CA GLY A 37 6.90 3.56 -15.13
C GLY A 37 5.85 3.52 -16.26
N GLU A 38 5.56 2.32 -16.76
CA GLU A 38 4.51 2.09 -17.77
C GLU A 38 3.15 2.02 -17.07
N VAL A 39 2.31 3.02 -17.33
CA VAL A 39 1.05 3.23 -16.63
C VAL A 39 -0.08 3.62 -17.60
N THR A 40 -1.29 3.19 -17.29
CA THR A 40 -2.51 3.53 -18.02
C THR A 40 -3.55 4.06 -17.04
N ARG A 41 -4.18 5.20 -17.35
CA ARG A 41 -5.28 5.73 -16.53
C ARG A 41 -6.52 4.87 -16.70
N VAL A 42 -7.21 4.62 -15.61
CA VAL A 42 -8.52 3.96 -15.58
C VAL A 42 -9.48 4.77 -14.72
N PRO A 43 -10.79 4.52 -14.77
CA PRO A 43 -11.71 5.13 -13.82
C PRO A 43 -11.22 4.91 -12.38
N ASN A 44 -11.10 5.99 -11.62
CA ASN A 44 -10.72 5.99 -10.20
C ASN A 44 -9.30 5.46 -9.88
N GLY A 45 -8.41 5.34 -10.86
CA GLY A 45 -7.00 5.06 -10.59
C GLY A 45 -6.14 4.72 -11.81
N TRP A 46 -5.21 3.79 -11.62
CA TRP A 46 -4.18 3.46 -12.61
C TRP A 46 -3.97 1.95 -12.74
N THR A 47 -3.68 1.52 -13.96
CA THR A 47 -3.05 0.24 -14.27
C THR A 47 -1.55 0.44 -14.38
N PHE A 48 -0.78 -0.33 -13.63
CA PHE A 48 0.68 -0.36 -13.60
C PHE A 48 1.16 -1.63 -14.28
N LYS A 49 2.15 -1.50 -15.18
CA LYS A 49 2.72 -2.63 -15.91
C LYS A 49 4.24 -2.62 -15.92
N GLY A 50 4.84 -3.76 -15.61
CA GLY A 50 6.27 -3.97 -15.75
C GLY A 50 7.13 -3.32 -14.66
N PRO A 51 8.46 -3.43 -14.78
CA PRO A 51 9.39 -3.06 -13.72
C PRO A 51 9.37 -1.55 -13.50
N LYS A 52 9.48 -1.15 -12.23
CA LYS A 52 9.42 0.26 -11.79
C LYS A 52 8.09 0.96 -12.12
N ALA A 53 7.02 0.25 -12.46
CA ALA A 53 5.70 0.84 -12.50
C ALA A 53 5.11 0.89 -11.08
N GLY A 54 4.53 2.03 -10.71
CA GLY A 54 3.94 2.24 -9.39
C GLY A 54 3.63 3.70 -9.13
N ALA A 55 3.18 3.98 -7.92
CA ALA A 55 3.02 5.32 -7.39
C ALA A 55 3.64 5.44 -5.99
N GLU A 56 4.24 6.58 -5.72
CA GLU A 56 4.80 6.95 -4.41
C GLU A 56 3.93 8.05 -3.80
N TRP A 57 3.33 7.79 -2.64
CA TRP A 57 2.52 8.75 -1.90
C TRP A 57 3.28 9.22 -0.65
N PRO A 58 3.85 10.44 -0.65
CA PRO A 58 4.85 10.82 0.34
C PRO A 58 4.25 11.10 1.72
N VAL A 59 4.99 10.73 2.75
CA VAL A 59 4.66 10.91 4.17
C VAL A 59 5.62 11.89 4.85
N GLY A 60 6.93 11.70 4.68
CA GLY A 60 7.94 12.32 5.55
C GLY A 60 9.14 12.97 4.86
N ASP A 61 9.19 13.00 3.52
CA ASP A 61 10.35 13.52 2.78
C ASP A 61 10.64 15.03 3.02
N MET A 62 9.74 15.77 3.69
CA MET A 62 9.94 17.19 4.02
C MET A 62 9.88 17.52 5.53
N GLY A 63 10.02 16.54 6.43
CA GLY A 63 10.10 16.76 7.89
C GLY A 63 8.76 16.81 8.64
N GLN A 64 8.75 17.36 9.86
CA GLN A 64 7.56 17.37 10.75
C GLN A 64 6.40 18.26 10.26
N THR A 65 6.65 19.18 9.34
CA THR A 65 5.63 20.09 8.79
C THR A 65 4.83 19.46 7.64
N VAL A 66 5.02 18.16 7.37
CA VAL A 66 4.35 17.44 6.29
C VAL A 66 2.98 16.93 6.75
N PRO A 67 1.90 17.10 5.94
CA PRO A 67 0.53 16.75 6.35
C PRO A 67 0.33 15.33 6.87
N TYR A 68 1.12 14.36 6.38
CA TYR A 68 0.95 12.94 6.71
C TYR A 68 1.90 12.44 7.79
N TYR A 69 2.59 13.34 8.50
CA TYR A 69 3.51 12.95 9.59
C TYR A 69 2.84 12.06 10.66
N PHE A 70 1.53 12.16 10.85
CA PHE A 70 0.76 11.30 11.76
C PHE A 70 0.97 9.81 11.51
N ALA A 71 1.23 9.40 10.25
CA ALA A 71 1.38 8.01 9.86
C ALA A 71 2.60 7.34 10.51
N ASN A 72 3.51 8.11 11.12
CA ASN A 72 4.59 7.58 11.95
C ASN A 72 4.12 7.05 13.33
N ASN A 73 2.85 7.24 13.70
CA ASN A 73 2.28 6.74 14.95
C ASN A 73 1.16 5.74 14.66
N GLU A 74 0.20 6.13 13.81
CA GLU A 74 -0.97 5.31 13.52
C GLU A 74 -1.55 5.71 12.15
N PHE A 75 -2.01 4.72 11.37
CA PHE A 75 -2.76 4.96 10.13
C PHE A 75 -3.50 3.70 9.65
N THR A 76 -4.45 3.91 8.73
CA THR A 76 -4.98 2.86 7.85
C THR A 76 -4.87 3.30 6.40
N LEU A 77 -4.27 2.47 5.54
CA LEU A 77 -4.22 2.65 4.10
C LEU A 77 -5.07 1.58 3.42
N VAL A 78 -6.06 1.99 2.64
CA VAL A 78 -6.98 1.09 1.93
C VAL A 78 -6.83 1.30 0.44
N ALA A 79 -6.87 0.23 -0.35
CA ALA A 79 -6.93 0.32 -1.81
C ALA A 79 -7.74 -0.83 -2.41
N THR A 80 -8.40 -0.56 -3.53
CA THR A 80 -9.01 -1.60 -4.37
C THR A 80 -8.01 -2.02 -5.45
N VAL A 81 -7.69 -3.31 -5.52
CA VAL A 81 -6.65 -3.85 -6.41
C VAL A 81 -7.17 -4.98 -7.29
N SER A 82 -6.61 -5.14 -8.49
CA SER A 82 -6.80 -6.31 -9.34
C SER A 82 -5.47 -6.70 -9.98
N ILE A 83 -5.13 -7.99 -9.95
CA ILE A 83 -3.90 -8.53 -10.55
C ILE A 83 -4.26 -9.16 -11.90
N HIS A 84 -3.67 -8.69 -12.99
CA HIS A 84 -4.03 -9.11 -14.35
C HIS A 84 -3.17 -10.24 -14.90
N GLU A 85 -1.92 -10.35 -14.44
CA GLU A 85 -0.97 -11.35 -14.89
C GLU A 85 -0.29 -12.04 -13.71
N VAL A 86 -0.11 -13.34 -13.82
CA VAL A 86 0.66 -14.13 -12.86
C VAL A 86 2.14 -13.79 -13.02
N PRO A 87 2.87 -13.50 -11.92
CA PRO A 87 4.31 -13.31 -11.97
C PRO A 87 4.99 -14.45 -12.73
N THR A 88 5.96 -14.15 -13.60
CA THR A 88 6.66 -15.19 -14.39
C THR A 88 7.85 -15.80 -13.67
N LYS A 89 8.32 -15.17 -12.59
CA LYS A 89 9.41 -15.65 -11.73
C LYS A 89 8.86 -16.04 -10.36
N GLU A 90 9.61 -16.90 -9.67
CA GLU A 90 9.26 -17.35 -8.30
C GLU A 90 9.30 -16.20 -7.27
N ASP A 91 10.00 -15.11 -7.57
CA ASP A 91 10.04 -13.93 -6.72
C ASP A 91 8.65 -13.28 -6.59
N SER A 92 8.30 -12.86 -5.38
CA SER A 92 7.07 -12.11 -5.12
C SER A 92 7.16 -10.69 -5.68
N ILE A 93 6.03 -10.15 -6.16
CA ILE A 93 5.93 -8.78 -6.66
C ILE A 93 5.30 -7.91 -5.57
N PRO A 94 5.96 -6.82 -5.13
CA PRO A 94 5.36 -5.85 -4.21
C PRO A 94 4.11 -5.21 -4.83
N LEU A 95 3.04 -5.11 -4.05
CA LEU A 95 1.78 -4.51 -4.48
C LEU A 95 1.51 -3.18 -3.78
N MET A 96 1.61 -3.16 -2.45
CA MET A 96 1.37 -1.96 -1.65
C MET A 96 2.11 -2.07 -0.33
N GLY A 97 2.69 -0.97 0.16
CA GLY A 97 3.39 -1.00 1.45
C GLY A 97 4.03 0.32 1.83
N VAL A 98 4.87 0.25 2.87
CA VAL A 98 5.42 1.38 3.60
C VAL A 98 6.94 1.32 3.56
N ARG A 99 7.59 2.41 3.19
CA ARG A 99 9.06 2.52 3.22
C ARG A 99 9.54 3.53 4.25
N MET A 100 10.65 3.20 4.90
CA MET A 100 11.36 4.08 5.82
C MET A 100 12.28 5.05 5.06
N ASN A 101 12.62 6.16 5.70
CA ASN A 101 13.60 7.15 5.23
C ASN A 101 15.00 6.89 5.82
N ASP A 102 15.40 5.62 5.87
CA ASP A 102 16.75 5.19 6.21
C ASP A 102 17.58 5.01 4.93
N THR A 103 18.89 4.80 5.08
CA THR A 103 19.83 4.67 3.94
C THR A 103 19.46 3.51 3.01
N SER A 104 18.87 2.44 3.55
CA SER A 104 18.46 1.26 2.79
C SER A 104 17.05 1.38 2.20
N SER A 105 16.31 2.43 2.55
CA SER A 105 14.88 2.59 2.25
C SER A 105 14.09 1.33 2.63
N THR A 106 14.30 0.85 3.85
CA THR A 106 13.76 -0.39 4.37
C THR A 106 12.24 -0.45 4.22
N VAL A 107 11.72 -1.59 3.79
CA VAL A 107 10.28 -1.85 3.79
C VAL A 107 9.88 -2.13 5.24
N LEU A 108 9.10 -1.22 5.84
CA LEU A 108 8.60 -1.41 7.19
C LEU A 108 7.64 -2.59 7.21
N PHE A 109 6.61 -2.52 6.38
CA PHE A 109 5.75 -3.66 6.05
C PHE A 109 4.97 -3.40 4.74
N GLY A 110 4.33 -4.43 4.21
CA GLY A 110 3.48 -4.33 3.03
C GLY A 110 2.92 -5.68 2.59
N LEU A 111 2.30 -5.67 1.42
CA LEU A 111 1.74 -6.83 0.76
C LEU A 111 2.39 -7.03 -0.60
N SER A 112 2.73 -8.27 -0.88
CA SER A 112 3.21 -8.76 -2.17
C SER A 112 2.40 -9.97 -2.63
N TYR A 113 2.60 -10.40 -3.86
CA TYR A 113 1.92 -11.56 -4.43
C TYR A 113 2.87 -12.43 -5.27
N THR A 114 2.65 -13.74 -5.27
CA THR A 114 3.59 -14.73 -5.82
C THR A 114 3.11 -15.37 -7.13
N HIS A 115 4.04 -16.02 -7.86
CA HIS A 115 3.72 -16.87 -9.02
C HIS A 115 2.69 -17.96 -8.68
N ASP A 116 2.76 -18.54 -7.47
CA ASP A 116 1.86 -19.61 -7.01
C ASP A 116 0.48 -19.10 -6.58
N LYS A 117 0.17 -17.85 -6.92
CA LYS A 117 -1.09 -17.18 -6.64
C LYS A 117 -1.40 -17.05 -5.15
N LYS A 118 -0.38 -16.81 -4.33
CA LYS A 118 -0.53 -16.55 -2.91
C LYS A 118 -0.25 -15.09 -2.59
N TRP A 119 -0.98 -14.58 -1.60
CA TRP A 119 -0.61 -13.36 -0.91
C TRP A 119 0.64 -13.61 -0.07
N LYS A 120 1.45 -12.57 0.12
CA LYS A 120 2.63 -12.64 0.99
C LYS A 120 2.84 -11.30 1.66
N ALA A 121 2.65 -11.25 2.97
CA ALA A 121 3.08 -10.10 3.77
C ALA A 121 4.62 -9.98 3.75
N ILE A 122 5.11 -8.75 3.66
CA ILE A 122 6.55 -8.44 3.62
C ILE A 122 6.88 -7.40 4.70
N TRP A 123 8.01 -7.56 5.36
CA TRP A 123 8.55 -6.66 6.39
C TRP A 123 10.06 -6.88 6.54
N GLU A 124 10.72 -6.07 7.37
CA GLU A 124 12.14 -6.24 7.66
C GLU A 124 12.43 -7.66 8.20
N ASN A 125 13.28 -8.41 7.50
CA ASN A 125 13.63 -9.80 7.84
C ASN A 125 12.48 -10.82 7.73
N SER A 126 11.47 -10.59 6.88
CA SER A 126 10.27 -11.43 6.76
C SER A 126 10.47 -12.90 6.33
N GLY A 127 11.70 -13.35 6.10
CA GLY A 127 12.01 -14.73 5.71
C GLY A 127 11.10 -15.27 4.60
N ASN A 128 10.82 -16.57 4.65
CA ASN A 128 9.81 -17.21 3.83
C ASN A 128 8.59 -17.55 4.69
N VAL A 129 7.79 -16.54 5.01
CA VAL A 129 6.43 -16.77 5.50
C VAL A 129 5.53 -16.96 4.28
N ASP A 130 4.89 -18.13 4.22
CA ASP A 130 3.97 -18.54 3.15
C ASP A 130 2.55 -18.40 3.69
N ASP A 131 1.85 -17.35 3.29
CA ASP A 131 0.46 -17.14 3.69
C ASP A 131 -0.45 -18.04 2.83
N SER A 132 -1.42 -18.71 3.47
CA SER A 132 -2.27 -19.71 2.79
C SER A 132 -3.32 -19.11 1.85
N VAL A 133 -3.51 -17.79 1.88
CA VAL A 133 -4.60 -17.10 1.17
C VAL A 133 -4.23 -16.92 -0.30
N GLN A 134 -5.08 -17.43 -1.17
CA GLN A 134 -4.87 -17.38 -2.62
C GLN A 134 -5.59 -16.21 -3.26
N TRP A 135 -4.96 -15.63 -4.28
CA TRP A 135 -5.58 -14.66 -5.17
C TRP A 135 -5.88 -15.27 -6.54
N LYS A 136 -6.72 -14.62 -7.33
CA LYS A 136 -7.09 -15.04 -8.67
C LYS A 136 -6.92 -13.89 -9.66
N PRO A 137 -6.41 -14.15 -10.88
CA PRO A 137 -6.28 -13.12 -11.89
C PRO A 137 -7.61 -12.46 -12.22
N ASN A 138 -7.61 -11.13 -12.35
CA ASN A 138 -8.75 -10.27 -12.69
C ASN A 138 -9.89 -10.26 -11.67
N GLU A 139 -9.69 -10.84 -10.49
CA GLU A 139 -10.55 -10.58 -9.35
C GLU A 139 -10.16 -9.24 -8.70
N THR A 140 -11.15 -8.60 -8.09
CA THR A 140 -10.97 -7.34 -7.37
C THR A 140 -10.91 -7.64 -5.87
N TYR A 141 -9.93 -7.06 -5.21
CA TYR A 141 -9.68 -7.22 -3.77
C TYR A 141 -9.60 -5.86 -3.09
N GLN A 142 -10.08 -5.76 -1.85
CA GLN A 142 -9.75 -4.66 -0.95
C GLN A 142 -8.54 -5.02 -0.10
N VAL A 143 -7.47 -4.25 -0.24
CA VAL A 143 -6.26 -4.40 0.57
C VAL A 143 -6.25 -3.32 1.64
N VAL A 144 -5.97 -3.71 2.88
CA VAL A 144 -5.85 -2.82 4.03
C VAL A 144 -4.49 -3.02 4.68
N LEU A 145 -3.75 -1.94 4.87
CA LEU A 145 -2.54 -1.87 5.69
C LEU A 145 -2.84 -0.98 6.89
N GLN A 146 -2.69 -1.51 8.10
CA GLN A 146 -2.88 -0.77 9.33
C GLN A 146 -1.61 -0.77 10.15
N MET A 147 -1.34 0.34 10.83
CA MET A 147 -0.27 0.45 11.82
C MET A 147 -0.82 1.20 13.03
N ASP A 148 -0.46 0.74 14.22
CA ASP A 148 -0.63 1.44 15.50
C ASP A 148 0.73 1.56 16.22
N SER A 149 0.73 1.80 17.53
CA SER A 149 1.92 2.16 18.31
C SER A 149 3.07 1.16 18.24
N ASP A 150 2.76 -0.13 18.06
CA ASP A 150 3.75 -1.22 18.10
C ASP A 150 3.46 -2.32 17.08
N LYS A 151 2.29 -2.34 16.44
CA LYS A 151 1.85 -3.41 15.53
C LYS A 151 1.45 -2.89 14.17
N TRP A 152 1.55 -3.81 13.21
CA TRP A 152 0.93 -3.64 11.90
C TRP A 152 0.08 -4.84 11.54
N THR A 153 -0.88 -4.61 10.65
CA THR A 153 -1.83 -5.61 10.17
C THR A 153 -2.01 -5.46 8.66
N VAL A 154 -2.05 -6.59 7.95
CA VAL A 154 -2.38 -6.66 6.52
C VAL A 154 -3.65 -7.49 6.37
N LEU A 155 -4.65 -6.91 5.71
CA LEU A 155 -5.89 -7.61 5.37
C LEU A 155 -6.15 -7.57 3.87
N VAL A 156 -6.78 -8.64 3.36
CA VAL A 156 -7.32 -8.72 2.00
C VAL A 156 -8.76 -9.21 2.10
N ASP A 157 -9.73 -8.43 1.63
CA ASP A 157 -11.17 -8.72 1.75
C ASP A 157 -11.56 -9.12 3.18
N GLN A 158 -11.09 -8.35 4.17
CA GLN A 158 -11.27 -8.59 5.62
C GLN A 158 -10.54 -9.83 6.16
N GLU A 159 -9.97 -10.68 5.31
CA GLU A 159 -9.12 -11.79 5.74
C GLU A 159 -7.74 -11.28 6.15
N LYS A 160 -7.39 -11.52 7.42
CA LYS A 160 -6.10 -11.12 7.98
C LYS A 160 -4.99 -12.01 7.42
N ILE A 161 -4.15 -11.43 6.57
CA ILE A 161 -2.97 -12.08 6.01
C ILE A 161 -1.87 -12.17 7.07
N HIS A 162 -1.62 -11.07 7.78
CA HIS A 162 -0.59 -11.03 8.80
C HIS A 162 -0.85 -9.97 9.86
N HIS A 163 -0.35 -10.21 11.08
CA HIS A 163 -0.38 -9.28 12.20
C HIS A 163 0.80 -9.57 13.11
N THR A 164 1.68 -8.59 13.30
CA THR A 164 2.86 -8.73 14.16
C THR A 164 3.31 -7.38 14.69
N GLU A 165 4.12 -7.42 15.73
CA GLU A 165 4.88 -6.27 16.24
C GLU A 165 6.00 -5.91 15.24
N TYR A 166 6.32 -4.62 15.13
CA TYR A 166 7.47 -4.12 14.38
C TYR A 166 8.58 -3.63 15.31
N ASN A 167 9.77 -3.44 14.74
CA ASN A 167 10.89 -2.87 15.49
C ASN A 167 10.67 -1.37 15.73
N GLU A 168 10.18 -1.02 16.93
CA GLU A 168 9.97 0.37 17.35
C GLU A 168 11.25 1.21 17.28
N ASP A 169 12.43 0.61 17.50
CA ASP A 169 13.72 1.31 17.46
C ASP A 169 13.99 1.97 16.09
N LEU A 170 13.34 1.50 15.02
CA LEU A 170 13.41 2.15 13.70
C LEU A 170 12.91 3.60 13.78
N PHE A 171 11.90 3.87 14.60
CA PHE A 171 11.32 5.21 14.79
C PHE A 171 12.11 6.09 15.76
N ASP A 172 13.14 5.59 16.42
CA ASP A 172 14.08 6.45 17.15
C ASP A 172 14.95 7.27 16.20
N SER A 173 15.29 6.68 15.04
CA SER A 173 16.24 7.26 14.09
C SER A 173 15.62 7.69 12.76
N TYR A 174 14.52 7.05 12.34
CA TYR A 174 13.95 7.22 11.01
C TYR A 174 12.44 7.48 11.06
N ARG A 175 11.90 7.99 9.96
CA ARG A 175 10.46 8.21 9.75
C ARG A 175 10.05 7.55 8.45
N ILE A 176 8.77 7.31 8.28
CA ILE A 176 8.20 6.81 7.02
C ILE A 176 8.48 7.84 5.93
N SER A 177 9.04 7.39 4.80
CA SER A 177 9.27 8.23 3.63
C SER A 177 7.99 8.35 2.81
N HIS A 178 7.42 7.21 2.39
CA HIS A 178 6.25 7.14 1.51
C HIS A 178 5.53 5.79 1.61
N PHE A 179 4.29 5.80 1.13
CA PHE A 179 3.59 4.59 0.71
C PHE A 179 3.92 4.30 -0.76
N TYR A 180 4.20 3.04 -1.10
CA TYR A 180 4.26 2.59 -2.49
C TYR A 180 2.97 1.86 -2.86
N ILE A 181 2.47 2.08 -4.09
CA ILE A 181 1.16 1.63 -4.56
C ILE A 181 1.30 1.07 -5.98
N GLY A 182 0.76 -0.13 -6.22
CA GLY A 182 0.78 -0.81 -7.52
C GLY A 182 2.14 -1.42 -7.91
N GLY A 183 3.18 -1.15 -7.12
CA GLY A 183 4.54 -1.61 -7.33
C GLY A 183 5.53 -0.77 -6.54
N ASP A 184 6.72 -1.33 -6.31
CA ASP A 184 7.78 -0.68 -5.55
C ASP A 184 8.93 -0.28 -6.48
N SER A 185 9.11 1.02 -6.70
CA SER A 185 10.12 1.59 -7.59
C SER A 185 11.57 1.34 -7.11
N LYS A 186 11.73 1.14 -5.79
CA LYS A 186 13.01 1.00 -5.10
C LYS A 186 13.44 -0.45 -4.99
N ASP A 187 12.53 -1.40 -5.17
CA ASP A 187 12.86 -2.81 -5.31
C ASP A 187 13.49 -3.07 -6.68
N LYS A 188 14.82 -3.23 -6.69
CA LYS A 188 15.60 -3.50 -7.90
C LYS A 188 15.48 -4.94 -8.40
N SER A 189 15.03 -5.86 -7.55
CA SER A 189 14.82 -7.27 -7.89
C SER A 189 13.44 -7.51 -8.49
N ALA A 190 12.45 -6.67 -8.14
CA ALA A 190 11.10 -6.77 -8.66
C ALA A 190 11.08 -6.69 -10.20
N THR A 191 10.56 -7.73 -10.82
CA THR A 191 10.36 -7.78 -12.28
C THR A 191 9.15 -6.95 -12.75
N GLY A 192 8.35 -6.47 -11.80
CA GLY A 192 7.19 -5.64 -12.04
C GLY A 192 5.93 -6.44 -12.37
N GLY A 193 4.80 -5.95 -11.89
CA GLY A 193 3.50 -6.58 -12.02
C GLY A 193 2.70 -6.11 -13.22
N HIS A 194 1.50 -6.65 -13.38
CA HIS A 194 0.45 -6.04 -14.19
C HIS A 194 -0.78 -5.95 -13.30
N VAL A 195 -1.01 -4.78 -12.70
CA VAL A 195 -2.04 -4.58 -11.67
C VAL A 195 -2.80 -3.29 -11.90
N THR A 196 -4.06 -3.27 -11.53
CA THR A 196 -4.86 -2.05 -11.43
C THR A 196 -5.08 -1.72 -9.97
N VAL A 197 -4.88 -0.47 -9.59
CA VAL A 197 -5.21 0.06 -8.26
C VAL A 197 -6.15 1.24 -8.41
N THR A 198 -7.22 1.24 -7.63
CA THR A 198 -8.23 2.30 -7.60
C THR A 198 -8.60 2.63 -6.16
N ASN A 199 -9.11 3.86 -5.94
CA ASN A 199 -9.65 4.32 -4.66
C ASN A 199 -8.71 4.07 -3.48
N VAL A 200 -7.57 4.78 -3.44
CA VAL A 200 -6.62 4.66 -2.33
C VAL A 200 -6.98 5.66 -1.24
N MET A 201 -7.33 5.18 -0.05
CA MET A 201 -7.78 6.01 1.08
C MET A 201 -6.76 5.93 2.22
N LEU A 202 -6.44 7.07 2.82
CA LEU A 202 -5.55 7.19 3.97
C LEU A 202 -6.32 7.74 5.16
N TYR A 203 -6.36 6.97 6.24
CA TYR A 203 -6.92 7.36 7.52
C TYR A 203 -5.80 7.62 8.53
N ASN A 204 -6.01 8.57 9.42
CA ASN A 204 -5.08 8.92 10.51
C ASN A 204 -5.29 8.09 11.78
N GLU A 205 -6.02 6.99 11.68
CA GLU A 205 -6.33 6.07 12.77
C GLU A 205 -6.44 4.64 12.24
N LYS A 206 -6.37 3.66 13.15
CA LYS A 206 -6.68 2.27 12.88
C LYS A 206 -8.19 2.07 12.83
N LEU A 207 -8.70 1.59 11.70
CA LEU A 207 -10.11 1.22 11.58
C LEU A 207 -10.39 -0.09 12.33
N SER A 208 -11.46 -0.13 13.14
CA SER A 208 -11.89 -1.34 13.84
C SER A 208 -12.50 -2.36 12.87
N ASP A 209 -12.43 -3.66 13.21
CA ASP A 209 -12.92 -4.76 12.36
C ASP A 209 -14.35 -4.53 11.82
N GLY A 210 -15.30 -4.07 12.65
CA GLY A 210 -16.69 -3.83 12.23
C GLY A 210 -16.93 -2.60 11.33
N VAL A 211 -15.88 -1.85 11.02
CA VAL A 211 -15.89 -0.65 10.13
C VAL A 211 -15.31 -1.00 8.75
N LEU A 212 -14.63 -2.14 8.64
CA LEU A 212 -14.11 -2.71 7.39
C LEU A 212 -15.13 -3.65 6.71
N ASP A 213 -16.32 -3.83 7.31
CA ASP A 213 -17.44 -4.69 6.87
C ASP A 213 -18.30 -4.11 5.73
#